data_AF-A0A1F7Q6R2-F1
#
_entry.id   AF-A0A1F7Q6R2-F1
#
_cell.length_a   1.000
_cell.length_b   1.000
_cell.length_c   1.000
_cell.angle_alpha   90.00
_cell.angle_beta   90.00
_cell.angle_gamma   90.00
#
_symmetry.space_group_name_H-M   'P 1'
#
loop_
_entity.id
_entity.type
_entity.pdbx_description
1 polymer ?
#
loop_
_entity_poly.entity_id
_entity_poly.type
_entity_poly.pdbx_seq_one_letter_code
_entity_poly.pdbx_strand_id
1 'polypeptide(L)'
;MALTRGFATPEILTEKFAKHRAEFGLVSEQEYLDLADAFLGGPLDPGTTWECRRNNGDLLRYNQGTEEFGVLRADNVIKAYYKPDPMIHRKPNNLEYFRAECKR
;
A
#
# COMPACT_ATOMS: atom_id res chain seq x y z
N MET A 1 -10.24 12.77 -10.05
CA MET A 1 -9.00 13.50 -9.73
C MET A 1 -8.13 12.56 -8.91
N ALA A 2 -6.81 12.57 -9.12
CA ALA A 2 -5.90 11.78 -8.28
C ALA A 2 -5.99 12.27 -6.82
N LEU A 3 -6.01 11.32 -5.89
CA LEU A 3 -6.11 11.55 -4.45
C LEU A 3 -4.73 11.68 -3.80
N THR A 4 -3.71 11.13 -4.46
CA THR A 4 -2.29 11.18 -4.10
C THR A 4 -1.48 11.86 -5.20
N ARG A 5 -0.17 11.99 -5.00
CA ARG A 5 0.78 12.43 -6.03
C ARG A 5 1.29 11.27 -6.89
N GLY A 6 0.77 10.06 -6.72
CA GLY A 6 1.28 8.84 -7.34
C GLY A 6 2.65 8.42 -6.79
N PHE A 7 3.35 7.57 -7.54
CA PHE A 7 4.73 7.19 -7.23
C PHE A 7 5.72 8.33 -7.55
N ALA A 8 6.87 8.34 -6.87
CA ALA A 8 7.84 9.41 -6.99
C ALA A 8 8.37 9.62 -8.42
N THR A 9 8.53 8.53 -9.19
CA THR A 9 8.91 8.56 -10.60
C THR A 9 8.21 7.42 -11.37
N PRO A 10 8.11 7.51 -12.71
CA PRO A 10 7.59 6.42 -13.54
C PRO A 10 8.36 5.11 -13.37
N GLU A 11 9.68 5.15 -13.20
CA GLU A 11 10.51 3.96 -13.03
C GLU A 11 10.16 3.21 -11.73
N ILE A 12 9.83 3.95 -10.67
CA ILE A 12 9.37 3.35 -9.40
C ILE A 12 7.99 2.71 -9.60
N LEU A 13 7.08 3.35 -10.35
CA LEU A 13 5.79 2.74 -10.70
C LEU A 13 6.02 1.43 -11.47
N THR A 14 6.84 1.45 -12.52
CA THR A 14 7.18 0.25 -13.31
C THR A 14 7.79 -0.86 -12.45
N GLU A 15 8.73 -0.53 -11.55
CA GLU A 15 9.33 -1.51 -10.63
C GLU A 15 8.26 -2.16 -9.74
N LYS A 16 7.42 -1.35 -9.10
CA LYS A 16 6.39 -1.82 -8.18
C LYS A 16 5.31 -2.63 -8.91
N PHE A 17 4.87 -2.16 -10.07
CA PHE A 17 3.94 -2.87 -10.93
C PHE A 17 4.51 -4.24 -11.35
N ALA A 18 5.73 -4.29 -11.88
CA ALA A 18 6.34 -5.54 -12.32
C ALA A 18 6.43 -6.57 -11.19
N LYS A 19 6.69 -6.11 -9.96
CA LYS A 19 6.79 -6.96 -8.77
C LYS A 19 5.43 -7.44 -8.26
N HIS A 20 4.42 -6.57 -8.21
CA HIS A 20 3.19 -6.80 -7.45
C HIS A 20 1.94 -7.05 -8.31
N ARG A 21 1.96 -6.76 -9.62
CA ARG A 21 0.78 -6.90 -10.50
C ARG A 21 0.08 -8.25 -10.42
N ALA A 22 0.83 -9.34 -10.23
CA ALA A 22 0.30 -10.69 -10.15
C ALA A 22 -0.58 -10.91 -8.90
N GLU A 23 -0.32 -10.20 -7.80
CA GLU A 23 -1.09 -10.25 -6.55
C GLU A 23 -2.53 -9.70 -6.73
N PHE A 24 -2.72 -8.90 -7.78
CA PHE A 24 -3.96 -8.20 -8.10
C PHE A 24 -4.57 -8.64 -9.44
N GLY A 25 -3.88 -9.48 -10.22
CA GLY A 25 -4.33 -9.88 -11.55
C GLY A 25 -4.30 -8.75 -12.59
N LEU A 26 -3.42 -7.76 -12.42
CA LEU A 26 -3.39 -6.55 -13.25
C LEU A 26 -2.50 -6.71 -14.49
N VAL A 27 -2.90 -6.02 -15.56
CA VAL A 27 -2.18 -6.05 -16.85
C VAL A 27 -1.59 -4.70 -17.25
N SER A 28 -2.00 -3.60 -16.59
CA SER A 28 -1.48 -2.25 -16.86
C SER A 28 -0.94 -1.54 -15.61
N GLU A 29 0.11 -0.74 -15.80
CA GLU A 29 0.65 0.15 -14.77
C GLU A 29 -0.38 1.19 -14.30
N GLN A 30 -1.24 1.66 -15.22
CA GLN A 30 -2.26 2.66 -14.89
C GLN A 30 -3.30 2.08 -13.93
N GLU A 31 -3.75 0.84 -14.14
CA GLU A 31 -4.70 0.18 -13.24
C GLU A 31 -4.10 -0.01 -11.83
N TYR A 32 -2.82 -0.35 -11.77
CA TYR A 32 -2.10 -0.48 -10.51
C TYR A 32 -1.93 0.87 -9.79
N LEU A 33 -1.62 1.94 -10.53
CA LEU A 33 -1.56 3.29 -9.98
C LEU A 33 -2.93 3.75 -9.47
N ASP A 34 -4.00 3.53 -10.23
CA ASP A 34 -5.36 3.94 -9.85
C ASP A 34 -5.83 3.20 -8.59
N LEU A 35 -5.52 1.90 -8.47
CA LEU A 35 -5.79 1.12 -7.26
C LEU A 35 -4.98 1.62 -6.06
N ALA A 36 -3.69 1.90 -6.24
CA ALA A 36 -2.84 2.43 -5.18
C ALA A 36 -3.31 3.82 -4.71
N ASP A 37 -3.71 4.68 -5.65
CA ASP A 37 -4.23 6.02 -5.41
C ASP A 37 -5.55 5.97 -4.63
N ALA A 38 -6.49 5.13 -5.07
CA ALA A 38 -7.76 4.91 -4.39
C ALA A 38 -7.56 4.31 -2.99
N PHE A 39 -6.68 3.32 -2.86
CA PHE A 39 -6.43 2.65 -1.58
C PHE A 39 -5.81 3.59 -0.55
N LEU A 40 -4.82 4.42 -0.93
CA LEU A 40 -4.09 5.28 0.02
C LEU A 40 -4.71 6.67 0.20
N GLY A 41 -5.29 7.24 -0.86
CA GLY A 41 -5.89 8.57 -0.83
C GLY A 41 -7.41 8.57 -0.61
N GLY A 42 -8.05 7.41 -0.75
CA GLY A 42 -9.51 7.26 -0.59
C GLY A 42 -9.97 7.21 0.87
N PRO A 43 -11.30 7.25 1.08
CA PRO A 43 -11.89 7.08 2.40
C PRO A 43 -11.55 5.71 2.99
N LEU A 44 -11.40 5.65 4.31
CA LEU A 44 -11.21 4.39 5.03
C LEU A 44 -12.52 3.62 5.08
N ASP A 45 -12.47 2.31 4.83
CA ASP A 45 -13.52 1.40 5.28
C ASP A 45 -13.26 1.06 6.76
N PRO A 46 -14.06 1.57 7.71
CA PRO A 46 -13.81 1.41 9.14
C PRO A 46 -13.98 -0.04 9.64
N GLY A 47 -14.62 -0.92 8.87
CA GLY A 47 -14.81 -2.32 9.25
C GLY A 47 -13.65 -3.23 8.85
N THR A 48 -12.91 -2.86 7.82
CA THR A 48 -11.88 -3.74 7.21
C THR A 48 -10.50 -3.10 7.14
N THR A 49 -10.39 -1.78 7.26
CA THR A 49 -9.14 -1.05 7.04
C THR A 49 -8.59 -0.47 8.33
N TRP A 50 -7.30 -0.70 8.56
CA TRP A 50 -6.50 -0.16 9.65
C TRP A 50 -5.51 0.86 9.11
N GLU A 51 -5.26 1.91 9.88
CA GLU A 51 -4.31 2.96 9.53
C GLU A 51 -3.45 3.34 10.74
N CYS A 52 -2.19 3.70 10.48
CA CYS A 52 -1.32 4.31 11.47
C CYS A 52 -0.41 5.36 10.82
N ARG A 53 0.08 6.30 11.63
CA ARG A 53 1.08 7.29 11.21
C ARG A 53 2.37 7.04 11.96
N ARG A 54 3.48 6.95 11.23
CA ARG A 54 4.84 6.87 11.79
C ARG A 54 5.32 8.25 12.25
N ASN A 55 6.39 8.26 13.05
CA ASN A 55 7.02 9.49 13.55
C ASN A 55 7.55 10.41 12.42
N ASN A 56 7.90 9.83 11.27
CA ASN A 56 8.33 10.58 10.08
C ASN A 56 7.16 11.13 9.23
N GLY A 57 5.92 10.91 9.67
CA GLY A 57 4.70 11.35 8.98
C GLY A 57 4.19 10.40 7.89
N ASP A 58 4.88 9.29 7.61
CA ASP A 58 4.37 8.27 6.69
C ASP A 58 3.07 7.66 7.23
N LEU A 59 2.07 7.57 6.36
CA LEU A 59 0.83 6.85 6.56
C LEU A 59 1.01 5.40 6.13
N LEU A 60 0.61 4.46 6.97
CA LEU A 60 0.50 3.06 6.59
C LEU A 60 -0.96 2.66 6.65
N ARG A 61 -1.39 1.90 5.66
CA ARG A 61 -2.75 1.40 5.56
C ARG A 61 -2.75 -0.08 5.26
N TYR A 62 -3.64 -0.81 5.92
CA TYR A 62 -3.82 -2.25 5.73
C TYR A 62 -5.30 -2.61 5.73
N ASN A 63 -5.77 -3.37 4.74
CA ASN A 63 -7.12 -3.91 4.71
C ASN A 63 -7.10 -5.42 4.98
N GLN A 64 -7.81 -5.86 6.01
CA GLN A 64 -7.83 -7.27 6.42
C GLN A 64 -8.73 -8.16 5.54
N GLY A 65 -9.65 -7.57 4.78
CA GLY A 65 -10.54 -8.31 3.86
C GLY A 65 -9.88 -8.58 2.51
N THR A 66 -9.13 -7.62 1.98
CA THR A 66 -8.42 -7.73 0.69
C THR A 66 -6.94 -8.06 0.81
N GLU A 67 -6.41 -8.02 2.04
CA GLU A 67 -5.00 -8.16 2.40
C GLU A 67 -4.09 -7.09 1.78
N GLU A 68 -4.66 -5.97 1.33
CA GLU A 68 -3.90 -4.87 0.76
C GLU A 68 -3.11 -4.13 1.83
N PHE A 69 -1.87 -3.81 1.52
CA PHE A 69 -1.00 -3.00 2.35
C PHE A 69 -0.41 -1.88 1.50
N GLY A 70 -0.30 -0.68 2.09
CA GLY A 70 0.30 0.45 1.42
C GLY A 70 0.97 1.42 2.37
N VAL A 71 1.88 2.21 1.79
CA VAL A 71 2.59 3.28 2.50
C VAL A 71 2.51 4.55 1.65
N LEU A 72 2.02 5.62 2.27
CA LEU A 72 1.97 6.96 1.69
C LEU A 72 2.87 7.89 2.50
N ARG A 73 3.74 8.64 1.84
CA ARG A 73 4.60 9.62 2.50
C ARG A 73 3.78 10.81 3.01
N ALA A 74 4.36 11.54 3.96
CA ALA A 74 3.78 12.78 4.48
C ALA A 74 3.49 13.84 3.39
N ASP A 75 4.22 13.82 2.27
CA ASP A 75 4.03 14.68 1.11
C ASP A 75 3.06 14.12 0.06
N ASN A 76 2.25 13.11 0.42
CA ASN A 76 1.28 12.42 -0.44
C ASN A 76 1.89 11.64 -1.62
N VAL A 77 3.15 11.23 -1.54
CA VAL A 77 3.78 10.35 -2.54
C VAL A 77 3.67 8.88 -2.12
N ILE A 78 3.21 8.02 -3.02
CA ILE A 78 3.08 6.57 -2.78
C ILE A 78 4.48 5.94 -2.70
N LYS A 79 4.72 5.20 -1.60
CA LYS A 79 5.96 4.44 -1.36
C LYS A 79 5.82 2.96 -1.72
N ALA A 80 4.67 2.38 -1.41
CA ALA A 80 4.40 0.96 -1.63
C ALA A 80 2.90 0.70 -1.67
N TYR A 81 2.52 -0.32 -2.45
CA TYR A 81 1.17 -0.88 -2.50
C TYR A 81 1.26 -2.35 -2.95
N TYR A 82 0.87 -3.31 -2.11
CA TYR A 82 1.02 -4.74 -2.38
C TYR A 82 0.19 -5.59 -1.41
N LYS A 83 0.08 -6.90 -1.68
CA LYS A 83 -0.41 -7.87 -0.69
C LYS A 83 0.77 -8.54 0.02
N PRO A 84 0.95 -8.36 1.34
CA PRO A 84 2.06 -8.99 2.03
C PRO A 84 1.90 -10.51 2.07
N ASP A 85 3.04 -11.21 2.07
CA ASP A 85 3.11 -12.67 2.19
C ASP A 85 3.82 -13.06 3.50
N PRO A 86 3.16 -13.79 4.41
CA PRO A 86 3.75 -14.32 5.64
C PRO A 86 5.06 -15.08 5.46
N MET A 87 5.24 -15.78 4.33
CA MET A 87 6.47 -16.50 4.02
C MET A 87 7.66 -15.57 3.74
N ILE A 88 7.39 -14.35 3.27
CA ILE A 88 8.41 -13.34 2.96
C ILE A 88 8.74 -12.52 4.21
N HIS A 89 7.73 -11.99 4.89
CA HIS A 89 7.95 -11.06 6.01
C HIS A 89 8.13 -11.74 7.38
N ARG A 90 7.90 -13.06 7.48
CA ARG A 90 8.15 -13.88 8.69
C ARG A 90 7.39 -13.41 9.95
N LYS A 91 6.18 -12.86 9.76
CA LYS A 91 5.25 -12.57 10.87
C LYS A 91 4.10 -13.58 10.80
N PRO A 92 3.38 -13.83 11.90
CA PRO A 92 2.33 -14.85 11.92
C PRO A 92 1.24 -14.65 10.87
N ASN A 93 0.92 -13.40 10.54
CA ASN A 93 -0.02 -13.01 9.50
C ASN A 93 0.22 -11.55 9.06
N ASN A 94 -0.56 -11.10 8.07
CA ASN A 94 -0.47 -9.76 7.49
C ASN A 94 -0.87 -8.64 8.45
N LEU A 95 -1.81 -8.88 9.37
CA LEU A 95 -2.19 -7.91 10.41
C LEU A 95 -1.04 -7.68 11.41
N GLU A 96 -0.36 -8.73 11.84
CA GLU A 96 0.82 -8.63 12.72
C GLU A 96 2.01 -7.98 12.01
N TYR A 97 2.13 -8.18 10.70
CA TYR A 97 3.08 -7.44 9.87
C TYR A 97 2.77 -5.94 9.84
N PHE A 98 1.53 -5.55 9.55
CA PHE A 98 1.10 -4.15 9.60
C PHE A 98 1.38 -3.52 10.98
N ARG A 99 0.99 -4.20 12.07
CA ARG A 99 1.22 -3.73 13.44
C ARG A 99 2.70 -3.56 13.76
N ALA A 100 3.57 -4.43 13.26
CA ALA A 100 5.01 -4.30 13.41
C ALA A 100 5.57 -3.11 12.60
N GLU A 101 5.11 -2.95 11.35
CA GLU A 101 5.52 -1.84 10.49
C GLU A 101 5.06 -0.48 11.04
N CYS A 102 3.92 -0.40 11.72
CA CYS A 102 3.45 0.81 12.39
C CYS A 102 4.36 1.32 13.51
N LYS A 103 5.17 0.44 14.12
CA LYS A 103 6.04 0.77 15.26
C LYS A 103 7.47 1.16 14.86
N ARG A 104 7.76 1.19 13.57
CA ARG A 104 9.10 1.51 13.03
C ARG A 104 9.38 3.00 13.03
#